data_AF-A0A925XC72-F1
#
_entry.id   AF-A0A925XC72-F1
#
_cell.length_a   1.000
_cell.length_b   1.000
_cell.length_c   1.000
_cell.angle_alpha   90.00
_cell.angle_beta   90.00
_cell.angle_gamma   90.00
#
_symmetry.space_group_name_H-M   'P 1'
#
loop_
_entity.id
_entity.type
_entity.pdbx_description
1 polymer ?
#
loop_
_entity_poly.entity_id
_entity_poly.type
_entity_poly.pdbx_seq_one_letter_code
_entity_poly.pdbx_strand_id
1 'polypeptide(L)' 'MDFLKLVESVLDGYVLDWDGIHGIGHWCRVLENGLRLADATGANRDIVTLFAVFHDARRLNEGHDPEHG' A
#
# COMPACT_ATOMS: atom_id res chain seq x y z
N MET A 1 -5.96 17.01 1.12
CA MET A 1 -6.59 15.71 1.43
C MET A 1 -6.12 15.30 2.81
N ASP A 2 -7.02 14.78 3.64
CA ASP A 2 -6.63 14.27 4.94
C ASP A 2 -6.09 12.84 4.76
N PHE A 3 -4.77 12.69 4.82
CA PHE A 3 -4.10 11.41 4.54
C PHE A 3 -4.49 10.33 5.55
N LEU A 4 -4.71 10.69 6.81
CA LEU A 4 -5.13 9.74 7.84
C LEU A 4 -6.53 9.19 7.54
N LYS A 5 -7.48 10.07 7.19
CA LYS A 5 -8.83 9.64 6.79
C LYS A 5 -8.81 8.75 5.54
N LEU A 6 -7.89 8.99 4.61
CA LEU A 6 -7.74 8.15 3.44
C LEU A 6 -7.28 6.75 3.83
N VAL A 7 -6.23 6.65 4.65
CA VAL A 7 -5.71 5.36 5.13
C VAL A 7 -6.80 4.62 5.92
N GLU A 8 -7.51 5.30 6.82
CA GLU A 8 -8.64 4.72 7.55
C GLU A 8 -9.69 4.12 6.59
N SER A 9 -10.11 4.88 5.58
CA SER A 9 -11.09 4.42 4.58
C SER A 9 -10.61 3.20 3.78
N VAL A 10 -9.30 3.13 3.51
CA VAL A 10 -8.70 2.00 2.80
C VAL A 10 -8.65 0.76 3.70
N LEU A 11 -8.25 0.94 4.96
CA LEU A 11 -8.16 -0.15 5.94
C LEU A 11 -9.53 -0.74 6.31
N ASP A 12 -10.56 0.10 6.38
CA ASP A 12 -11.95 -0.36 6.59
C ASP A 12 -12.42 -1.36 5.52
N GLY A 13 -11.86 -1.28 4.31
CA GLY A 13 -12.18 -2.17 3.19
C GLY A 13 -11.20 -3.34 2.99
N TYR A 14 -10.14 -3.43 3.79
CA TYR A 14 -9.11 -4.47 3.66
C TYR A 14 -9.55 -5.75 4.39
N VAL A 15 -9.54 -6.88 3.68
CA VAL A 15 -10.20 -8.12 4.13
C VAL A 15 -9.23 -9.20 4.62
N LEU A 16 -7.93 -9.02 4.43
CA LEU A 16 -6.91 -9.98 4.86
C LEU A 16 -6.39 -9.63 6.26
N ASP A 17 -5.59 -10.53 6.83
CA ASP A 17 -4.96 -10.31 8.12
C ASP A 17 -3.99 -9.12 8.04
N TRP A 18 -4.14 -8.17 8.96
CA TRP A 18 -3.30 -6.98 9.03
C TRP A 18 -1.84 -7.31 9.34
N ASP A 19 -1.60 -8.44 10.00
CA ASP A 19 -0.28 -8.99 10.29
C ASP A 19 0.15 -10.08 9.28
N GLY A 20 -0.65 -10.31 8.24
CA GLY A 20 -0.40 -11.24 7.16
C GLY A 20 0.75 -10.83 6.23
N ILE A 21 1.05 -11.68 5.24
CA ILE A 21 2.20 -11.46 4.35
C ILE A 21 2.03 -10.23 3.45
N HIS A 22 0.80 -9.89 3.08
CA HIS A 22 0.44 -8.64 2.37
C HIS A 22 -0.22 -7.60 3.30
N GLY A 23 -0.08 -7.74 4.62
CA GLY A 23 -0.65 -6.83 5.61
C GLY A 23 0.12 -5.51 5.76
N ILE A 24 -0.18 -4.74 6.81
CA ILE A 24 0.31 -3.35 6.98
C ILE A 24 1.83 -3.28 7.02
N GLY A 25 2.48 -4.28 7.63
CA GLY A 25 3.93 -4.39 7.63
C GLY A 25 4.54 -4.46 6.22
N HIS A 26 3.87 -5.13 5.27
CA HIS A 26 4.26 -5.16 3.86
C HIS A 26 4.16 -3.76 3.25
N TRP A 27 3.03 -3.08 3.44
CA TRP A 27 2.76 -1.77 2.85
C TRP A 27 3.75 -0.71 3.35
N CYS A 28 4.09 -0.73 4.64
CA CYS A 28 5.12 0.14 5.22
C CYS A 28 6.50 -0.05 4.57
N ARG A 29 6.90 -1.31 4.28
CA ARG A 29 8.17 -1.59 3.59
C ARG A 29 8.15 -1.12 2.13
N VAL A 30 7.01 -1.23 1.45
CA VAL A 30 6.81 -0.68 0.10
C VAL A 30 6.96 0.85 0.12
N LEU A 31 6.32 1.52 1.07
CA LEU A 31 6.44 2.98 1.25
C LEU A 31 7.88 3.39 1.53
N GLU A 32 8.55 2.76 2.49
CA GLU A 32 9.92 3.09 2.88
C GLU A 32 10.88 2.97 1.70
N ASN A 33 10.85 1.83 0.98
CA ASN A 33 11.70 1.62 -0.17
C ASN A 33 11.35 2.56 -1.32
N GLY A 34 10.05 2.79 -1.55
CA GLY A 34 9.56 3.72 -2.56
C GLY A 34 10.06 5.14 -2.34
N LEU A 35 10.02 5.64 -1.10
CA LEU A 35 10.50 6.99 -0.78
C LEU A 35 12.01 7.12 -0.98
N ARG A 36 12.79 6.10 -0.60
CA ARG A 36 14.25 6.07 -0.87
C ARG A 36 14.54 6.11 -2.37
N LEU A 37 13.77 5.38 -3.18
CA LEU A 37 13.90 5.39 -4.64
C LEU A 37 13.45 6.73 -5.23
N ALA A 38 12.38 7.33 -4.72
CA ALA A 38 11.91 8.65 -5.15
C ALA A 38 12.99 9.71 -4.96
N ASP A 39 13.68 9.69 -3.81
CA ASP A 39 14.80 10.60 -3.53
C ASP A 39 15.97 10.40 -4.51
N ALA A 40 16.24 9.16 -4.92
CA ALA A 40 17.33 8.84 -5.84
C ALA A 40 16.99 9.11 -7.32
N THR A 41 15.71 9.07 -7.70
CA THR A 41 15.26 9.08 -9.10
C THR A 41 14.51 10.35 -9.50
N GLY A 42 14.09 11.15 -8.53
CA GLY A 42 13.20 12.29 -8.76
C GLY A 42 11.73 11.89 -8.98
N ALA A 43 11.34 10.65 -8.65
CA ALA A 43 9.94 10.24 -8.72
C ALA A 43 9.08 11.06 -7.74
N ASN A 44 7.82 11.30 -8.09
CA ASN A 44 6.91 12.05 -7.24
C ASN A 44 6.57 11.25 -5.97
N ARG A 45 6.99 11.76 -4.81
CA ARG A 45 6.79 11.15 -3.50
C ARG A 45 5.31 10.97 -3.13
N ASP A 46 4.43 11.85 -3.58
CA ASP A 46 2.99 11.74 -3.30
C ASP A 46 2.39 10.54 -4.05
N ILE A 47 2.78 10.34 -5.32
CA ILE A 47 2.35 9.18 -6.11
C ILE A 47 2.86 7.89 -5.49
N VAL A 48 4.14 7.86 -5.09
CA VAL A 48 4.72 6.69 -4.42
C VAL A 48 4.01 6.38 -3.10
N THR A 49 3.66 7.41 -2.34
CA THR A 49 2.95 7.25 -1.07
C THR A 49 1.55 6.68 -1.28
N LEU A 50 0.81 7.21 -2.25
CA LEU A 50 -0.52 6.70 -2.61
C LEU A 50 -0.44 5.27 -3.14
N PHE A 51 0.54 4.96 -3.99
CA PHE A 51 0.76 3.61 -4.49
C PHE A 51 0.96 2.60 -3.34
N ALA A 52 1.81 2.94 -2.36
CA ALA A 52 2.05 2.07 -1.21
C ALA A 52 0.78 1.78 -0.40
N VAL A 53 -0.16 2.72 -0.33
CA VAL A 53 -1.45 2.54 0.37
C VAL A 53 -2.44 1.73 -0.47
N PHE A 54 -2.46 1.87 -1.80
CA PHE A 54 -3.51 1.27 -2.63
C PHE A 54 -3.17 -0.09 -3.26
N HIS A 55 -1.90 -0.39 -3.52
CA HIS A 55 -1.49 -1.52 -4.38
C HIS A 55 -2.03 -2.89 -3.94
N ASP A 56 -2.24 -3.11 -2.64
CA ASP A 56 -2.78 -4.36 -2.09
C ASP A 56 -4.13 -4.17 -1.37
N ALA A 57 -4.72 -2.97 -1.43
CA ALA A 57 -5.93 -2.60 -0.68
C ALA A 57 -7.18 -3.42 -1.03
N ARG A 58 -7.21 -4.03 -2.21
CA ARG A 58 -8.35 -4.81 -2.73
C ARG A 58 -8.03 -6.28 -2.93
N ARG A 59 -6.89 -6.74 -2.43
CA ARG A 59 -6.48 -8.14 -2.49
C ARG A 59 -7.48 -9.01 -1.72
N LEU A 60 -7.86 -10.13 -2.31
CA LEU A 60 -8.85 -11.06 -1.76
C LEU A 60 -8.21 -12.32 -1.18
N ASN A 61 -6.95 -12.61 -1.51
CA ASN A 61 -6.20 -13.72 -0.93
C ASN A 61 -4.68 -13.52 -0.96
N GLU A 62 -3.96 -14.27 -0.13
CA GLU A 62 -2.50 -14.17 0.02
C GLU A 62 -1.70 -14.81 -1.13
N GLY A 63 -2.36 -15.59 -1.98
CA GLY A 63 -1.74 -16.36 -3.05
C GLY A 63 -2.00 -15.74 -4.42
N HIS A 64 -2.53 -16.56 -5.31
CA HIS A 64 -2.91 -16.16 -6.65
C HIS A 64 -4.23 -15.40 -6.62
N ASP A 65 -4.18 -14.11 -6.94
CA ASP A 65 -5.34 -13.25 -7.06
C ASP A 65 -5.39 -12.71 -8.50
N PRO A 66 -6.02 -13.43 -9.43
CA PRO A 66 -5.86 -13.18 -10.87
C PRO A 66 -6.41 -11.83 -11.34
N GLU A 67 -7.38 -11.28 -10.61
CA GLU A 67 -7.99 -9.98 -10.93
C GLU A 67 -7.33 -8.82 -10.15
N HIS A 68 -6.29 -9.11 -9.37
CA HIS A 68 -5.56 -8.11 -8.59
C HIS A 68 -4.47 -7.44 -9.42
N GLY A 69 -4.48 -6.11 -9.46
CA GLY A 69 -3.54 -5.28 -10.22
C GLY A 69 -3.77 -3.79 -10.04
#